data_AF-A0A4Y8WME2-F1
#
_entry.id   AF-A0A4Y8WME2-F1
#
_cell.length_a   1.000
_cell.length_b   1.000
_cell.length_c   1.000
_cell.angle_alpha   90.00
_cell.angle_beta   90.00
_cell.angle_gamma   90.00
#
_symmetry.space_group_name_H-M   'P 1'
#
loop_
_entity.id
_entity.type
_entity.pdbx_description
1 polymer ?
#
loop_
_entity_poly.entity_id
_entity_poly.type
_entity_poly.pdbx_seq_one_letter_code
_entity_poly.pdbx_strand_id
1 'polypeptide(L)'
;MFIVGGLILLWVVTAISFSCRSNIEYATTTGFELRHDDYRPAVSSGINTVIKVYLKEQSDLRDNYYVLKFFSAKGDGKAYLGKELTRLEDNAWKMLPLLKDPISKDKMFLFNYTPYSYGDHEMIVSVRDGDGNERRINFKFTVEKK
;
A
#
# COMPACT_ATOMS: atom_id res chain seq x y z
N MET A 1 -85.30 -17.27 -4.85
CA MET A 1 -84.47 -17.59 -3.67
C MET A 1 -83.24 -16.71 -3.77
N PHE A 2 -83.30 -15.49 -3.21
CA PHE A 2 -82.64 -15.08 -1.95
C PHE A 2 -81.12 -15.38 -1.96
N ILE A 3 -80.16 -14.53 -1.61
CA ILE A 3 -80.08 -13.17 -1.04
C ILE A 3 -78.58 -12.82 -1.14
N VAL A 4 -78.26 -11.55 -1.39
CA VAL A 4 -77.19 -10.72 -0.79
C VAL A 4 -75.78 -11.29 -0.57
N GLY A 5 -74.79 -10.48 -0.93
CA GLY A 5 -73.46 -10.46 -0.31
C GLY A 5 -72.39 -10.22 -1.37
N GLY A 6 -71.60 -9.16 -1.33
CA GLY A 6 -71.05 -8.51 -0.16
C GLY A 6 -69.57 -8.30 -0.45
N LEU A 7 -69.21 -7.03 -0.64
CA LEU A 7 -67.88 -6.48 -0.80
C LEU A 7 -66.91 -7.02 0.27
N ILE A 8 -65.84 -7.75 -0.11
CA ILE A 8 -64.60 -7.80 0.69
C ILE A 8 -63.40 -7.80 -0.26
N LEU A 9 -62.79 -6.62 -0.38
CA LEU A 9 -61.37 -6.45 -0.67
C LEU A 9 -60.57 -7.35 0.28
N LEU A 10 -59.86 -8.35 -0.24
CA LEU A 10 -58.79 -8.98 0.51
C LEU A 10 -57.47 -8.74 -0.22
N TRP A 11 -56.77 -7.70 0.25
CA TRP A 11 -55.37 -7.46 0.01
C TRP A 11 -54.58 -8.65 0.54
N VAL A 12 -54.09 -9.52 -0.34
CA VAL A 12 -53.02 -10.45 0.02
C VAL A 12 -51.73 -9.84 -0.47
N VAL A 13 -51.11 -9.10 0.45
CA VAL A 13 -49.71 -8.67 0.39
C VAL A 13 -48.87 -9.94 0.49
N THR A 14 -48.54 -10.57 -0.64
CA THR A 14 -47.54 -11.65 -0.64
C THR A 14 -46.17 -11.03 -0.76
N ALA A 15 -45.62 -10.75 0.42
CA ALA A 15 -44.26 -10.34 0.67
C ALA A 15 -43.27 -11.42 0.20
N ILE A 16 -42.24 -10.96 -0.51
CA ILE A 16 -40.83 -11.38 -0.39
C ILE A 16 -40.51 -12.84 -0.75
N SER A 17 -40.04 -13.02 -1.99
CA SER A 17 -38.85 -13.82 -2.24
C SER A 17 -37.79 -12.91 -2.84
N PHE A 18 -37.29 -11.96 -2.04
CA PHE A 18 -35.94 -11.43 -2.26
C PHE A 18 -35.05 -12.66 -2.27
N SER A 19 -34.59 -13.07 -3.45
CA SER A 19 -33.40 -13.88 -3.54
C SER A 19 -32.25 -12.99 -3.07
N CYS A 20 -32.09 -12.90 -1.74
CA CYS A 20 -30.81 -12.68 -1.13
C CYS A 20 -29.91 -13.79 -1.66
N ARG A 21 -29.29 -13.57 -2.83
CA ARG A 21 -27.95 -14.06 -3.04
C ARG A 21 -27.14 -13.37 -1.95
N SER A 22 -27.00 -14.06 -0.83
CA SER A 22 -25.87 -13.82 0.05
C SER A 22 -24.64 -13.94 -0.84
N ASN A 23 -24.13 -12.79 -1.31
CA ASN A 23 -22.72 -12.66 -1.53
C ASN A 23 -22.12 -12.93 -0.16
N ILE A 24 -21.83 -14.21 0.08
CA ILE A 24 -20.80 -14.59 1.03
C ILE A 24 -19.54 -14.01 0.40
N GLU A 25 -19.30 -12.72 0.62
CA GLU A 25 -17.97 -12.16 0.59
C GLU A 25 -17.22 -12.96 1.64
N TYR A 26 -16.55 -14.02 1.20
CA TYR A 26 -15.33 -14.41 1.86
C TYR A 26 -14.47 -13.16 1.84
N ALA A 27 -14.48 -12.41 2.94
CA ALA A 27 -13.47 -11.42 3.23
C ALA A 27 -12.16 -12.19 3.43
N THR A 28 -11.60 -12.72 2.34
CA THR A 28 -10.16 -12.93 2.26
C THR A 28 -9.57 -11.56 2.52
N THR A 29 -8.96 -11.39 3.68
CA THR A 29 -8.10 -10.24 3.99
C THR A 29 -6.94 -10.28 3.01
N THR A 30 -7.18 -9.73 1.82
CA THR A 30 -6.16 -9.53 0.80
C THR A 30 -5.44 -8.23 1.09
N GLY A 31 -4.15 -8.22 0.77
CA GLY A 31 -3.30 -7.05 0.95
C GLY A 31 -2.04 -7.37 1.76
N PHE A 32 -1.37 -6.29 2.13
CA PHE A 32 -0.05 -6.35 2.74
C PHE A 32 0.15 -5.19 3.72
N GLU A 33 1.16 -5.37 4.56
CA GLU A 33 1.69 -4.35 5.45
C GLU A 33 3.10 -3.97 5.04
N LEU A 34 3.44 -2.70 5.23
CA LEU A 34 4.80 -2.21 5.10
C LEU A 34 5.35 -1.91 6.49
N ARG A 35 6.58 -2.36 6.73
CA ARG A 35 7.38 -2.01 7.91
C ARG A 35 8.74 -1.58 7.43
N HIS A 36 9.47 -0.80 8.21
CA HIS A 36 10.83 -0.43 7.88
C HIS A 36 11.71 -0.56 9.12
N ASP A 37 13.00 -0.79 8.90
CA ASP A 37 13.98 -0.69 9.97
C ASP A 37 14.04 0.75 10.50
N ASP A 38 14.54 0.92 11.72
CA ASP A 38 14.92 2.23 12.24
C ASP A 38 15.95 2.86 11.30
N TYR A 39 15.70 4.11 10.92
CA TYR A 39 16.61 4.89 10.08
C TYR A 39 17.08 6.13 10.84
N ARG A 40 18.22 6.69 10.42
CA ARG A 40 18.78 7.88 11.06
C ARG A 40 17.93 9.11 10.70
N PRO A 41 17.38 9.85 11.68
CA PRO A 41 16.59 11.05 11.40
C PRO A 41 17.47 12.25 10.99
N ALA A 42 18.77 12.21 11.26
CA ALA A 42 19.73 13.23 10.84
C ALA A 42 20.78 12.64 9.89
N VAL A 43 20.97 13.28 8.74
CA VAL A 43 21.88 12.81 7.67
C VAL A 43 22.66 13.99 7.09
N SER A 44 23.82 13.73 6.49
CA SER A 44 24.61 14.77 5.82
C SER A 44 24.21 14.91 4.35
N SER A 45 24.26 16.13 3.82
CA SER A 45 24.07 16.36 2.38
C SER A 45 25.08 15.56 1.55
N GLY A 46 24.62 14.97 0.45
CA GLY A 46 25.39 14.13 -0.46
C GLY A 46 25.65 12.70 0.02
N ILE A 47 25.26 12.34 1.25
CA ILE A 47 25.46 10.99 1.79
C ILE A 47 24.20 10.14 1.56
N ASN A 48 24.39 9.01 0.89
CA ASN A 48 23.31 8.05 0.64
C ASN A 48 22.91 7.35 1.95
N THR A 49 21.62 7.38 2.26
CA THR A 49 21.00 6.66 3.38
C THR A 49 20.22 5.48 2.84
N VAL A 50 20.52 4.28 3.35
CA VAL A 50 19.83 3.05 3.00
C VAL A 50 18.78 2.72 4.05
N ILE A 51 17.56 2.47 3.60
CA ILE A 51 16.43 2.12 4.44
C ILE A 51 15.90 0.79 3.94
N LYS A 52 15.87 -0.20 4.83
CA LYS A 52 15.27 -1.49 4.52
C LYS A 52 13.79 -1.43 4.83
N VAL A 53 12.98 -1.83 3.86
CA VAL A 53 11.53 -1.88 3.98
C VAL A 53 11.07 -3.31 3.77
N TYR A 54 10.32 -3.82 4.74
CA TYR A 54 9.71 -5.13 4.78
C TYR A 54 8.26 -5.05 4.30
N LEU A 55 7.89 -6.04 3.51
CA LEU A 55 6.55 -6.26 2.99
C LEU A 55 6.05 -7.60 3.51
N LYS A 56 5.01 -7.54 4.34
CA LYS A 56 4.37 -8.72 4.91
C LYS A 56 2.99 -8.90 4.27
N GLU A 57 2.83 -9.96 3.51
CA GLU A 57 1.55 -10.36 2.94
C GLU A 57 0.64 -10.89 4.06
N GLN A 58 -0.64 -10.52 4.05
CA GLN A 58 -1.62 -11.04 5.02
C GLN A 58 -2.10 -12.45 4.65
N SER A 59 -1.82 -12.89 3.42
CA SER A 59 -2.16 -14.21 2.90
C SER A 59 -1.18 -14.61 1.80
N ASP A 60 -0.59 -15.80 1.92
CA ASP A 60 0.39 -16.35 0.97
C ASP A 60 -0.27 -17.00 -0.28
N LEU A 61 -1.57 -16.80 -0.49
CA LEU A 61 -2.35 -17.57 -1.46
C LEU A 61 -1.99 -17.32 -2.94
N ARG A 62 -1.21 -16.28 -3.28
CA ARG A 62 -0.77 -16.01 -4.67
C ARG A 62 0.57 -15.29 -4.75
N ASP A 63 1.33 -15.59 -5.81
CA ASP A 63 2.42 -14.73 -6.27
C ASP A 63 1.84 -13.39 -6.73
N ASN A 64 2.02 -12.35 -5.92
CA ASN A 64 1.65 -10.99 -6.26
C ASN A 64 2.86 -10.23 -6.83
N TYR A 65 2.59 -9.26 -7.71
CA TYR A 65 3.60 -8.30 -8.15
C TYR A 65 3.37 -6.97 -7.44
N TYR A 66 4.45 -6.23 -7.26
CA TYR A 66 4.43 -4.96 -6.56
C TYR A 66 5.07 -3.88 -7.39
N VAL A 67 4.47 -2.70 -7.35
CA VAL A 67 5.02 -1.48 -7.91
C VAL A 67 5.24 -0.46 -6.80
N LEU A 68 6.29 0.34 -6.95
CA LEU A 68 6.68 1.38 -6.01
C LEU A 68 6.65 2.74 -6.71
N LYS A 69 6.17 3.75 -6.01
CA LYS A 69 6.23 5.15 -6.41
C LYS A 69 6.86 5.97 -5.29
N PHE A 70 7.81 6.80 -5.67
CA PHE A 70 8.49 7.74 -4.79
C PHE A 70 7.95 9.15 -5.03
N PHE A 71 7.81 9.95 -3.96
CA PHE A 71 7.51 11.37 -4.05
C PHE A 71 8.34 12.16 -3.02
N SER A 72 9.04 13.20 -3.47
CA SER A 72 9.72 14.15 -2.58
C SER A 72 8.77 15.29 -2.20
N ALA A 73 8.24 15.26 -0.98
CA ALA A 73 7.31 16.29 -0.50
C ALA A 73 8.05 17.55 -0.01
N LYS A 74 9.26 17.38 0.53
CA LYS A 74 10.12 18.48 0.98
C LYS A 74 11.59 18.11 0.79
N GLY A 75 12.39 19.09 0.36
CA GLY A 75 13.81 18.92 0.11
C GLY A 75 14.12 18.26 -1.23
N ASP A 76 15.33 18.49 -1.71
CA ASP A 76 15.85 17.98 -2.98
C ASP A 76 16.79 16.79 -2.74
N GLY A 77 16.55 15.71 -3.47
CA GLY A 77 17.40 14.52 -3.40
C GLY A 77 17.14 13.57 -4.55
N LYS A 78 17.89 12.46 -4.57
CA LYS A 78 17.65 11.35 -5.50
C LYS A 78 17.34 10.09 -4.72
N ALA A 79 16.31 9.39 -5.17
CA ALA A 79 15.91 8.10 -4.64
C ALA A 79 16.30 6.97 -5.58
N TYR A 80 16.70 5.84 -5.01
CA TYR A 80 17.13 4.65 -5.74
C TYR A 80 16.62 3.38 -5.08
N LEU A 81 16.48 2.33 -5.88
CA LEU A 81 15.93 1.05 -5.48
C LEU A 81 16.98 -0.08 -5.59
N GLY A 82 17.03 -0.91 -4.55
CA GLY A 82 17.88 -2.10 -4.52
C GLY A 82 19.37 -1.81 -4.40
N LYS A 83 20.18 -2.86 -4.53
CA LYS A 83 21.66 -2.79 -4.50
C LYS A 83 22.24 -2.18 -5.77
N GLU A 84 21.59 -2.42 -6.90
CA GLU A 84 21.98 -1.87 -8.21
C GLU A 84 21.64 -0.38 -8.36
N LEU A 85 21.09 0.26 -7.32
CA LEU A 85 20.73 1.68 -7.29
C LEU A 85 19.93 2.10 -8.53
N THR A 86 18.85 1.36 -8.83
CA THR A 86 17.93 1.73 -9.93
C THR A 86 17.28 3.07 -9.57
N ARG A 87 17.56 4.12 -10.36
CA ARG A 87 17.03 5.47 -10.09
C ARG A 87 15.50 5.47 -10.18
N LEU A 88 14.88 6.11 -9.19
CA LEU A 88 13.46 6.39 -9.18
C LEU A 88 13.22 7.80 -9.71
N GLU A 89 12.25 7.93 -10.61
CA GLU A 89 11.73 9.22 -11.05
C GLU A 89 10.61 9.65 -10.10
N ASP A 90 10.54 10.95 -9.84
CA ASP A 90 9.52 11.50 -8.95
C ASP A 90 8.12 11.24 -9.51
N ASN A 91 7.22 10.74 -8.66
CA ASN A 91 5.84 10.37 -9.00
C ASN A 91 5.66 9.29 -10.08
N ALA A 92 6.71 8.55 -10.46
CA ALA A 92 6.61 7.45 -11.41
C ALA A 92 6.49 6.09 -10.71
N TRP A 93 5.60 5.22 -11.22
CA TRP A 93 5.53 3.83 -10.77
C TRP A 93 6.67 3.02 -11.41
N LYS A 94 7.35 2.23 -10.59
CA LYS A 94 8.43 1.32 -11.00
C LYS A 94 8.14 -0.07 -10.46
N MET A 95 8.50 -1.11 -11.22
CA MET A 95 8.46 -2.48 -10.73
C MET A 95 9.37 -2.61 -9.50
N LEU A 96 8.87 -3.26 -8.45
CA LEU A 96 9.58 -3.43 -7.19
C LEU A 96 10.27 -4.79 -7.15
N PRO A 97 11.60 -4.87 -7.33
CA PRO A 97 12.32 -6.12 -7.14
C PRO A 97 12.39 -6.44 -5.66
N LEU A 98 11.67 -7.48 -5.25
CA LEU A 98 11.63 -7.94 -3.87
C LEU A 98 12.76 -8.95 -3.62
N LEU A 99 13.48 -8.73 -2.54
CA LEU A 99 14.39 -9.68 -1.93
C LEU A 99 13.63 -10.47 -0.87
N LYS A 100 14.14 -11.63 -0.45
CA LYS A 100 13.66 -12.33 0.74
C LYS A 100 14.63 -12.10 1.88
N ASP A 101 14.12 -11.71 3.04
CA ASP A 101 14.92 -11.66 4.25
C ASP A 101 15.39 -13.09 4.60
N PRO A 102 16.70 -13.32 4.83
CA PRO A 102 17.20 -14.67 5.07
C PRO A 102 16.67 -15.28 6.38
N ILE A 103 16.27 -14.45 7.35
CA ILE A 103 15.83 -14.86 8.69
C ILE A 103 14.30 -14.94 8.73
N SER A 104 13.58 -13.84 8.49
CA SER A 104 12.11 -13.83 8.63
C SER A 104 11.39 -14.43 7.43
N LYS A 105 12.08 -14.57 6.29
CA LYS A 105 11.52 -14.94 4.98
C LYS A 105 10.52 -13.93 4.41
N ASP A 106 10.30 -12.80 5.09
CA ASP A 106 9.47 -11.71 4.58
C ASP A 106 10.08 -11.15 3.29
N LYS A 107 9.20 -10.64 2.42
CA LYS A 107 9.64 -9.89 1.24
C LYS A 107 10.20 -8.55 1.72
N MET A 108 11.27 -8.08 1.12
CA MET A 108 11.88 -6.79 1.50
C MET A 108 12.48 -6.09 0.27
N PHE A 109 12.68 -4.79 0.38
CA PHE A 109 13.43 -4.01 -0.59
C PHE A 109 14.31 -2.97 0.11
N LEU A 110 15.34 -2.51 -0.60
CA LEU A 110 16.24 -1.46 -0.15
C LEU A 110 15.86 -0.16 -0.84
N PHE A 111 15.41 0.81 -0.06
CA PHE A 111 15.19 2.18 -0.51
C PHE A 111 16.42 3.01 -0.15
N ASN A 112 16.98 3.72 -1.12
CA ASN A 112 18.18 4.52 -0.95
C ASN A 112 17.84 5.96 -1.24
N TYR A 113 18.29 6.88 -0.40
CA TYR A 113 18.08 8.30 -0.61
C TYR A 113 19.34 9.12 -0.36
N THR A 114 19.66 9.96 -1.34
CA THR A 114 20.77 10.90 -1.25
C THR A 114 20.23 12.33 -1.30
N PRO A 115 20.22 13.07 -0.17
CA PRO A 115 19.82 14.47 -0.15
C PRO A 115 20.88 15.37 -0.77
N TYR A 116 20.47 16.49 -1.39
CA TYR A 116 21.36 17.52 -1.94
C TYR A 116 21.04 18.93 -1.43
N SER A 117 19.85 19.16 -0.87
CA SER A 117 19.54 20.38 -0.11
C SER A 117 19.76 20.21 1.38
N TYR A 118 19.75 21.32 2.12
CA TYR A 118 19.84 21.34 3.59
C TYR A 118 18.46 21.58 4.22
N GLY A 119 18.30 21.23 5.50
CA GLY A 119 17.06 21.41 6.26
C GLY A 119 16.21 20.15 6.29
N ASP A 120 14.90 20.29 6.54
CA ASP A 120 14.03 19.11 6.64
C ASP A 120 13.71 18.54 5.26
N HIS A 121 13.74 17.22 5.18
CA HIS A 121 13.34 16.43 4.03
C HIS A 121 12.18 15.53 4.42
N GLU A 122 11.20 15.43 3.52
CA GLU A 122 10.04 14.57 3.67
C GLU A 122 9.79 13.82 2.37
N MET A 123 9.67 12.50 2.49
CA MET A 123 9.55 11.60 1.35
C MET A 123 8.44 10.60 1.56
N ILE A 124 7.65 10.38 0.53
CA ILE A 124 6.56 9.41 0.55
C ILE A 124 6.90 8.27 -0.40
N VAL A 125 6.95 7.06 0.14
CA VAL A 125 7.07 5.83 -0.65
C VAL A 125 5.72 5.14 -0.63
N SER A 126 5.12 5.00 -1.81
CA SER A 126 3.87 4.27 -2.01
C SER A 126 4.18 2.93 -2.66
N VAL A 127 3.67 1.84 -2.11
CA VAL A 127 3.72 0.51 -2.72
C VAL A 127 2.29 0.11 -3.06
N ARG A 128 2.11 -0.49 -4.23
CA ARG A 128 0.82 -1.02 -4.67
C ARG A 128 1.00 -2.46 -5.15
N ASP A 129 0.05 -3.32 -4.80
CA ASP A 129 0.00 -4.70 -5.29
C ASP A 129 -0.80 -4.82 -6.61
N GLY A 130 -0.84 -6.02 -7.18
CA GLY A 130 -1.57 -6.28 -8.42
C GLY A 130 -3.09 -6.18 -8.31
N ASP A 131 -3.64 -6.21 -7.09
CA ASP A 131 -5.07 -6.07 -6.80
C ASP A 131 -5.47 -4.60 -6.56
N GLY A 132 -4.49 -3.69 -6.56
CA GLY A 132 -4.72 -2.25 -6.40
C GLY A 132 -4.66 -1.76 -4.95
N ASN A 133 -4.35 -2.62 -3.98
CA ASN A 133 -4.16 -2.20 -2.60
C ASN A 133 -2.90 -1.35 -2.50
N GLU A 134 -3.01 -0.14 -1.95
CA GLU A 134 -1.89 0.78 -1.78
C GLU A 134 -1.56 0.97 -0.30
N ARG A 135 -0.26 0.96 0.01
CA ARG A 135 0.29 1.30 1.33
C ARG A 135 1.36 2.36 1.16
N ARG A 136 1.47 3.25 2.14
CA ARG A 136 2.41 4.37 2.11
C ARG A 136 3.26 4.40 3.37
N ILE A 137 4.53 4.72 3.21
CA ILE A 137 5.43 5.09 4.29
C ILE A 137 5.87 6.52 4.06
N ASN A 138 5.86 7.31 5.13
CA ASN A 138 6.39 8.66 5.13
C ASN A 138 7.71 8.68 5.92
N PHE A 139 8.78 9.09 5.25
CA PHE A 139 10.10 9.21 5.84
C PHE A 139 10.48 10.67 6.03
N LYS A 140 10.97 11.02 7.22
CA LYS A 140 11.32 12.40 7.60
C LYS A 140 12.75 12.47 8.11
N PHE A 141 13.52 13.39 7.57
CA PHE A 141 14.94 13.56 7.90
C PHE A 141 15.27 15.04 8.08
N THR A 142 16.30 15.33 8.84
CA THR A 142 16.98 16.62 8.88
C THR A 142 18.32 16.46 8.20
N VAL A 143 18.61 17.33 7.23
CA VAL A 143 19.87 17.33 6.49
C VAL A 143 20.76 18.45 7.00
N GLU A 144 21.87 18.07 7.61
CA GLU A 144 22.80 18.99 8.23
C GLU A 144 23.77 19.59 7.20
N LYS A 145 24.14 20.86 7.44
CA LYS A 145 25.32 21.46 6.81
C LYS A 145 26.56 20.83 7.45
N LYS A 146 27.39 20.25 6.59
CA LYS A 146 28.65 19.62 6.97
C LYS A 146 29.64 20.64 7.57
#